data_AF-A0A356IHN4-F1
#
_entry.id   AF-A0A356IHN4-F1
#
_cell.length_a   1.000
_cell.length_b   1.000
_cell.length_c   1.000
_cell.angle_alpha   90.00
_cell.angle_beta   90.00
_cell.angle_gamma   90.00
#
_symmetry.space_group_name_H-M   'P 1'
#
loop_
_entity.id
_entity.type
_entity.pdbx_description
1 polymer ?
#
loop_
_entity_poly.entity_id
_entity_poly.type
_entity_poly.pdbx_seq_one_letter_code
_entity_poly.pdbx_strand_id
1 'polypeptide(L)'
;MRGRDQPTSTGRGLLLFVVLVPLLVYGQSVQYDYVQADDADLVLKNRLFISQLGNIPNTFTRSYFEVDGELNDQKTYYRPLVISSLILDTQLGSGEATVYHVTNRSEERRVGKECRSRWSP
;
A
#
# COMPACT_ATOMS: atom_id res chain seq x y z
N MET A 1 -42.54 -26.32 18.26
CA MET A 1 -42.79 -24.88 18.49
C MET A 1 -41.46 -24.20 18.76
N ARG A 2 -40.78 -23.64 17.74
CA ARG A 2 -39.46 -23.02 17.89
C ARG A 2 -39.67 -21.51 18.03
N GLY A 3 -39.72 -21.04 19.28
CA GLY A 3 -39.79 -19.62 19.60
C GLY A 3 -38.57 -18.93 19.02
N ARG A 4 -38.81 -18.01 18.08
CA ARG A 4 -37.76 -17.11 17.59
C ARG A 4 -37.61 -16.04 18.66
N ASP A 5 -36.54 -16.13 19.45
CA ASP A 5 -36.14 -15.06 20.36
C ASP A 5 -35.90 -13.79 19.53
N GLN A 6 -36.89 -12.91 19.47
CA GLN A 6 -36.73 -11.61 18.86
C GLN A 6 -35.82 -10.78 19.77
N PRO A 7 -34.70 -10.26 19.25
CA PRO A 7 -33.82 -9.44 20.06
C PRO A 7 -34.59 -8.21 20.54
N THR A 8 -34.59 -8.00 21.85
CA THR A 8 -35.18 -6.83 22.51
C THR A 8 -34.61 -5.54 21.91
N SER A 9 -35.38 -4.45 21.89
CA SER A 9 -35.00 -3.16 21.27
C SER A 9 -33.61 -2.68 21.73
N THR A 10 -33.28 -2.90 23.01
CA THR A 10 -31.96 -2.62 23.61
C THR A 10 -30.82 -3.43 22.99
N GLY A 11 -31.05 -4.71 22.70
CA GLY A 11 -30.07 -5.58 22.02
C GLY A 11 -29.81 -5.16 20.58
N ARG A 12 -30.84 -4.67 19.87
CA ARG A 12 -30.69 -4.09 18.53
C ARG A 12 -29.88 -2.79 18.54
N GLY A 13 -30.11 -1.91 19.51
CA GLY A 13 -29.33 -0.67 19.67
C GLY A 13 -27.86 -0.94 19.95
N LEU A 14 -27.55 -1.91 20.82
CA LEU A 14 -26.18 -2.32 21.12
C LEU A 14 -25.47 -2.90 19.88
N LEU A 15 -26.16 -3.77 19.12
CA LEU A 15 -25.61 -4.34 17.88
C LEU A 15 -25.32 -3.27 16.83
N LEU A 16 -26.22 -2.30 16.66
CA LEU A 16 -25.99 -1.17 15.77
C LEU A 16 -24.80 -0.33 16.23
N PHE A 17 -24.64 -0.10 17.52
CA PHE A 17 -23.51 0.65 18.08
C PHE A 17 -22.17 -0.05 17.84
N VAL A 18 -22.09 -1.36 18.07
CA VAL A 18 -20.88 -2.17 17.84
C VAL A 18 -20.49 -2.22 16.35
N VAL A 19 -21.43 -2.05 15.43
CA VAL A 19 -21.15 -1.99 13.99
C VAL A 19 -20.82 -0.56 13.54
N LEU A 20 -21.60 0.44 13.98
CA LEU A 20 -21.45 1.83 13.53
C LEU A 20 -20.17 2.48 14.05
N VAL A 21 -19.78 2.22 15.30
CA VAL A 21 -18.61 2.88 15.89
C VAL A 21 -17.32 2.53 15.12
N PRO A 22 -17.00 1.25 14.84
CA PRO A 22 -15.87 0.92 13.99
C PRO A 22 -15.99 1.49 12.58
N LEU A 23 -17.18 1.48 11.97
CA LEU A 23 -17.36 2.05 10.63
C LEU A 23 -17.12 3.56 10.60
N LEU A 24 -17.49 4.29 11.65
CA LEU A 24 -17.23 5.73 11.73
C LEU A 24 -15.76 6.04 12.03
N VAL A 25 -15.13 5.27 12.91
CA VAL A 25 -13.71 5.44 13.27
C VAL A 25 -12.79 5.05 12.11
N TYR A 26 -13.06 3.94 11.42
CA TYR A 26 -12.20 3.38 10.38
C TYR A 26 -12.69 3.69 8.96
N GLY A 27 -13.91 4.17 8.76
CA GLY A 27 -14.44 4.50 7.43
C GLY A 27 -13.58 5.53 6.71
N GLN A 28 -13.06 6.51 7.45
CA GLN A 28 -12.12 7.50 6.91
C GLN A 28 -10.77 6.90 6.48
N SER A 29 -10.37 5.75 7.04
CA SER A 29 -9.09 5.12 6.68
C SER A 29 -9.03 4.50 5.29
N VAL A 30 -10.18 4.39 4.62
CA VAL A 30 -10.27 3.83 3.27
C VAL A 30 -9.92 4.87 2.20
N GLN A 31 -9.96 6.16 2.52
CA GLN A 31 -9.77 7.25 1.55
C GLN A 31 -8.45 8.02 1.73
N TYR A 32 -7.46 7.43 2.38
CA TYR A 32 -6.14 8.05 2.45
C TYR A 32 -5.42 7.92 1.10
N ASP A 33 -4.96 9.07 0.61
CA ASP A 33 -4.02 9.20 -0.51
C ASP A 33 -2.59 8.89 -0.03
N TYR A 34 -1.56 9.29 -0.77
CA TYR A 34 -0.16 9.11 -0.37
C TYR A 34 0.12 9.61 1.06
N VAL A 35 0.60 8.71 1.91
CA VAL A 35 1.19 9.09 3.19
C VAL A 35 2.48 9.83 2.85
N GLN A 36 2.63 11.08 3.29
CA GLN A 36 3.80 11.95 3.03
C GLN A 36 5.06 11.48 3.80
N ALA A 37 5.36 10.19 3.69
CA ALA A 37 6.50 9.51 4.25
C ALA A 37 7.37 9.02 3.08
N ASP A 38 7.74 7.74 3.06
CA ASP A 38 8.55 7.13 2.00
C ASP A 38 7.87 7.11 0.63
N ASP A 39 6.53 7.06 0.59
CA ASP A 39 5.77 7.07 -0.66
C ASP A 39 5.91 8.40 -1.44
N ALA A 40 6.15 9.52 -0.75
CA ALA A 40 6.29 10.83 -1.38
C ALA A 40 7.55 10.89 -2.26
N ASP A 41 8.68 10.36 -1.79
CA ASP A 41 9.92 10.37 -2.55
C ASP A 41 9.90 9.30 -3.66
N LEU A 42 9.34 8.12 -3.38
CA LEU A 42 9.34 6.97 -4.29
C LEU A 42 8.34 7.09 -5.44
N VAL A 43 7.17 7.70 -5.19
CA VAL A 43 6.08 7.77 -6.17
C VAL A 43 5.84 9.19 -6.65
N LEU A 44 5.69 10.15 -5.73
CA LEU A 44 5.31 11.51 -6.08
C LEU A 44 6.46 12.29 -6.75
N LYS A 45 7.64 12.32 -6.12
CA LYS A 45 8.81 13.02 -6.66
C LYS A 45 9.44 12.30 -7.85
N ASN A 46 9.44 10.97 -7.83
CA ASN A 46 9.97 10.15 -8.91
C ASN A 46 8.98 9.90 -10.06
N ARG A 47 7.80 10.55 -10.05
CA ARG A 47 6.71 10.30 -11.02
C ARG A 47 7.16 10.34 -12.48
N LEU A 48 8.01 11.31 -12.83
CA LEU A 48 8.53 11.46 -14.19
C LEU A 48 9.39 10.26 -14.63
N PHE A 49 10.21 9.75 -13.71
CA PHE A 49 11.04 8.58 -13.95
C PHE A 49 10.19 7.30 -14.04
N ILE A 50 9.32 7.06 -13.05
CA ILE A 50 8.59 5.79 -12.96
C ILE A 50 7.49 5.66 -14.04
N SER A 51 7.01 6.77 -14.59
CA SER A 51 5.99 6.75 -15.66
C SER A 51 6.50 6.16 -16.99
N GLN A 52 7.81 6.06 -17.19
CA GLN A 52 8.40 5.63 -18.44
C GLN A 52 8.92 4.18 -18.34
N LEU A 53 8.31 3.27 -19.09
CA LEU A 53 8.75 1.86 -19.18
C LEU A 53 10.22 1.72 -19.62
N GLY A 54 10.72 2.63 -20.44
CA GLY A 54 12.11 2.64 -20.90
C GLY A 54 13.14 2.83 -19.78
N ASN A 55 12.72 3.26 -18.59
CA ASN A 55 13.60 3.46 -17.44
C ASN A 55 13.84 2.20 -16.60
N ILE A 56 13.23 1.06 -16.93
CA ILE A 56 13.45 -0.21 -16.21
C ILE A 56 14.94 -0.57 -16.13
N PRO A 57 15.74 -0.54 -17.23
CA PRO A 57 17.18 -0.80 -17.15
C PRO A 57 17.92 0.18 -16.22
N ASN A 58 17.49 1.44 -16.21
CA ASN A 58 18.08 2.49 -15.37
C ASN A 58 17.82 2.24 -13.87
N THR A 59 16.85 1.39 -13.50
CA THR A 59 16.62 1.02 -12.09
C THR A 59 17.77 0.23 -11.47
N PHE A 60 18.57 -0.46 -12.30
CA PHE A 60 19.70 -1.29 -11.86
C PHE A 60 20.99 -0.51 -11.59
N THR A 61 21.00 0.78 -11.89
CA THR A 61 22.18 1.65 -11.69
C THR A 61 21.93 2.76 -10.66
N ARG A 62 20.72 2.83 -10.09
CA ARG A 62 20.29 3.85 -9.14
C ARG A 62 20.02 3.28 -7.76
N SER A 63 20.04 4.15 -6.76
CA SER A 63 19.61 3.84 -5.40
C SER A 63 18.08 3.87 -5.26
N TYR A 64 17.58 3.18 -4.24
CA TYR A 64 16.13 3.02 -4.00
C TYR A 64 15.41 4.34 -3.78
N PHE A 65 16.00 5.25 -3.00
CA PHE A 65 15.40 6.54 -2.70
C PHE A 65 15.83 7.65 -3.66
N GLU A 66 16.69 7.40 -4.65
CA GLU A 66 17.21 8.43 -5.55
C GLU A 66 16.09 9.28 -6.15
N VAL A 67 16.18 10.60 -6.04
CA VAL A 67 15.25 11.54 -6.69
C VAL A 67 16.05 12.47 -7.58
N ASP A 68 15.69 12.53 -8.86
CA ASP A 68 16.36 13.38 -9.85
C ASP A 68 16.30 14.86 -9.41
N GLY A 69 17.47 15.47 -9.19
CA GLY A 69 17.59 16.89 -8.84
C GLY A 69 17.53 17.22 -7.35
N GLU A 70 17.37 16.25 -6.45
CA GLU A 70 17.51 16.46 -5.01
C GLU A 70 18.86 15.94 -4.50
N LEU A 71 19.67 16.83 -3.90
CA LEU A 71 20.83 16.43 -3.11
C LEU A 71 20.32 16.01 -1.73
N ASN A 72 20.10 14.72 -1.55
CA ASN A 72 19.44 14.20 -0.38
C ASN A 72 20.39 13.25 0.37
N ASP A 73 20.37 13.25 1.71
CA ASP A 73 21.19 12.40 2.59
C ASP A 73 20.61 10.97 2.60
N GLN A 74 20.49 10.40 1.40
CA GLN A 74 19.64 9.25 1.16
C GLN A 74 20.34 7.97 1.55
N LYS A 75 19.59 7.14 2.27
CA LYS A 75 20.02 5.79 2.59
C LYS A 75 20.18 5.00 1.29
N THR A 76 21.43 4.68 0.96
CA THR A 76 21.79 3.99 -0.27
C THR A 76 21.41 2.51 -0.16
N TYR A 77 20.24 2.16 -0.67
CA TYR A 77 19.78 0.77 -0.74
C TYR A 77 19.58 0.38 -2.20
N TYR A 78 20.06 -0.81 -2.58
CA TYR A 78 19.87 -1.34 -3.91
C TYR A 78 18.60 -2.20 -3.97
N ARG A 79 17.54 -1.70 -4.63
CA ARG A 79 16.24 -2.39 -4.78
C ARG A 79 15.62 -2.19 -6.18
N PRO A 80 16.33 -2.58 -7.25
CA PRO A 80 15.90 -2.31 -8.63
C PRO A 80 14.54 -2.96 -8.96
N LEU A 81 14.26 -4.13 -8.39
CA LEU A 81 13.01 -4.84 -8.64
C LEU A 81 11.79 -4.10 -8.07
N VAL A 82 11.95 -3.44 -6.92
CA VAL A 82 10.86 -2.66 -6.31
C VAL A 82 10.59 -1.39 -7.13
N ILE A 83 11.62 -0.72 -7.62
CA ILE A 83 11.44 0.44 -8.52
C ILE A 83 10.85 0.00 -9.86
N SER A 84 11.26 -1.18 -10.37
CA SER A 84 10.70 -1.75 -11.59
C SER A 84 9.22 -2.11 -11.43
N SER A 85 8.81 -2.66 -10.28
CA SER A 85 7.39 -2.90 -10.02
C SER A 85 6.61 -1.58 -9.94
N LEU A 86 7.17 -0.53 -9.33
CA LEU A 86 6.56 0.82 -9.35
C LEU A 86 6.35 1.34 -10.77
N ILE A 87 7.33 1.16 -11.66
CA ILE A 87 7.19 1.52 -13.09
C ILE A 87 6.00 0.79 -13.70
N LEU A 88 5.89 -0.52 -13.49
CA LEU A 88 4.80 -1.33 -14.03
C LEU A 88 3.44 -0.91 -13.45
N ASP A 89 3.37 -0.62 -12.15
CA ASP A 89 2.16 -0.18 -11.47
C ASP A 89 1.63 1.13 -12.06
N THR A 90 2.53 2.06 -12.41
CA THR A 90 2.13 3.31 -13.05
C THR A 90 1.52 3.11 -14.45
N GLN A 91 1.86 2.02 -15.15
CA GLN A 91 1.24 1.70 -16.45
C GLN A 91 -0.19 1.20 -16.30
N LEU A 92 -0.49 0.51 -15.18
CA LEU A 92 -1.81 -0.03 -14.89
C LEU A 92 -2.74 1.01 -14.26
N GLY A 93 -2.17 1.96 -13.51
CA GLY A 93 -2.93 2.93 -12.69
C GLY A 93 -2.70 4.40 -12.99
N SER A 94 -1.88 4.78 -13.98
CA SER A 94 -1.51 6.18 -14.29
C SER A 94 -0.94 7.00 -13.11
N GLY A 95 -0.44 6.32 -12.07
CA GLY A 95 0.08 6.96 -10.85
C GLY A 95 -0.98 7.29 -9.78
N GLU A 96 -2.14 6.63 -9.81
CA GLU A 96 -3.09 6.61 -8.70
C GLU A 96 -2.51 5.85 -7.49
N ALA A 97 -2.62 6.44 -6.29
CA ALA A 97 -2.19 5.82 -5.03
C ALA A 97 -2.87 4.46 -4.80
N THR A 98 -4.11 4.31 -5.29
CA THR A 98 -4.92 3.11 -5.15
C THR A 98 -4.22 1.85 -5.70
N VAL A 99 -3.59 1.93 -6.87
CA VAL A 99 -2.92 0.77 -7.48
C VAL A 99 -1.68 0.39 -6.67
N TYR A 100 -0.88 1.38 -6.29
CA TYR A 100 0.30 1.20 -5.45
C TYR A 100 -0.03 0.56 -4.09
N HIS A 101 -1.10 1.00 -3.43
CA HIS A 101 -1.52 0.42 -2.15
C HIS A 101 -1.95 -1.04 -2.26
N VAL A 102 -2.58 -1.42 -3.38
CA VAL A 102 -3.00 -2.80 -3.63
C VAL A 102 -1.81 -3.70 -3.93
N THR A 103 -0.88 -3.25 -4.77
CA THR A 103 0.29 -4.03 -5.19
C THR A 103 1.26 -4.20 -4.03
N ASN A 104 1.58 -3.13 -3.29
CA ASN A 104 2.50 -3.20 -2.15
C ASN A 104 1.97 -4.12 -1.04
N ARG A 105 0.67 -3.99 -0.66
CA ARG A 105 0.05 -4.88 0.34
C ARG A 105 0.04 -6.35 -0.10
N SER A 106 -0.09 -6.61 -1.40
CA SER A 106 -0.05 -7.97 -1.94
C SER A 106 1.36 -8.55 -1.85
N GLU A 107 2.37 -7.73 -2.14
CA GLU A 107 3.78 -8.11 -2.07
C GLU A 107 4.23 -8.39 -0.63
N GLU A 108 3.88 -7.52 0.33
CA GLU A 108 4.16 -7.76 1.76
C GLU A 108 3.57 -9.08 2.26
N ARG A 109 2.34 -9.41 1.85
CA ARG A 109 1.72 -10.70 2.20
C ARG A 109 2.42 -11.88 1.54
N ARG A 110 2.89 -11.74 0.29
CA ARG A 110 3.64 -12.79 -0.40
C ARG A 110 4.98 -13.04 0.29
N VAL A 111 5.74 -11.98 0.55
CA VAL A 111 7.03 -12.04 1.26
C VAL A 111 6.83 -12.61 2.67
N GLY A 112 5.79 -12.20 3.39
CA GLY A 112 5.47 -12.75 4.71
C GLY A 112 5.18 -14.26 4.68
N LYS A 113 4.50 -14.76 3.65
CA LYS A 113 4.29 -16.20 3.43
C LYS A 113 5.60 -16.92 3.12
N GLU A 114 6.44 -16.34 2.27
CA GLU A 114 7.74 -16.90 1.88
C GLU A 114 8.70 -16.98 3.08
N CYS A 115 8.80 -15.91 3.88
CA CYS A 115 9.54 -15.92 5.15
C CYS A 115 9.00 -17.01 6.09
N ARG A 116 7.69 -17.10 6.29
CA ARG A 116 7.10 -18.14 7.16
C ARG A 116 7.44 -19.56 6.68
N SER A 117 7.36 -19.85 5.38
CA SER A 117 7.73 -21.18 4.85
C SER A 117 9.21 -21.51 5.00
N ARG A 118 10.08 -20.49 5.07
CA ARG A 118 11.54 -20.67 5.14
C ARG A 118 12.07 -20.74 6.57
N TRP A 119 11.29 -20.25 7.55
CA TRP A 119 11.65 -20.24 8.98
C TRP A 119 10.72 -21.11 9.85
N SER A 120 9.71 -21.77 9.27
CA SER A 120 9.00 -22.85 9.94
C SER A 120 9.80 -24.15 9.77
N PRO A 121 10.17 -24.84 10.87
CA PRO A 121 10.86 -26.14 10.81
C PRO A 121 10.03 -27.24 10.16
#